data_AF-A0A9D5CHP6-F1
#
_entry.id   AF-A0A9D5CHP6-F1
#
_cell.length_a   1.000
_cell.length_b   1.000
_cell.length_c   1.000
_cell.angle_alpha   90.00
_cell.angle_beta   90.00
_cell.angle_gamma   90.00
#
_symmetry.space_group_name_H-M   'P 1'
#
loop_
_entity.id
_entity.type
_entity.pdbx_description
1 polymer ?
#
loop_
_entity_poly.entity_id
_entity_poly.type
_entity_poly.pdbx_seq_one_letter_code
_entity_poly.pdbx_strand_id
1 'polypeptide(L)'
;MTGPVAGTLYLSTMHLAFCSDRPLSFTAPSGQETWSYYKVMIPLAKIANVNPVTLKENPPEKYIQIVTVDAHEFWFMGFVSYDKAVTHLLDAIADFAAASHPIPGPQINQ
;
A
#
# COMPACT_ATOMS: atom_id res chain seq x y z
N MET A 1 20.08 11.22 4.69
CA MET A 1 18.62 11.05 4.50
C MET A 1 18.47 9.90 3.52
N THR A 2 17.79 8.83 3.91
CA THR A 2 17.48 7.76 2.95
C THR A 2 16.39 8.31 2.03
N GLY A 3 16.70 8.44 0.74
CA GLY A 3 15.73 8.85 -0.27
C GLY A 3 14.64 7.79 -0.48
N PRO A 4 13.83 7.92 -1.55
CA PRO A 4 12.85 6.90 -1.92
C PRO A 4 13.49 5.51 -1.96
N VAL A 5 12.81 4.53 -1.38
CA VAL A 5 13.27 3.13 -1.36
C VAL A 5 12.67 2.43 -2.57
N ALA A 6 13.53 2.05 -3.52
CA ALA A 6 13.12 1.23 -4.66
C ALA A 6 12.66 -0.16 -4.17
N GLY A 7 11.57 -0.64 -4.72
CA GLY A 7 10.98 -1.91 -4.33
C GLY A 7 9.79 -2.29 -5.18
N THR A 8 9.27 -3.48 -4.89
CA THR A 8 8.10 -4.04 -5.56
C THR A 8 6.89 -3.97 -4.63
N LEU A 9 5.79 -3.43 -5.15
CA LEU A 9 4.48 -3.46 -4.51
C LEU A 9 3.70 -4.69 -5.01
N TYR A 10 3.29 -5.53 -4.07
CA TYR A 10 2.47 -6.72 -4.29
C TYR A 10 1.07 -6.45 -3.79
N LEU A 11 0.07 -6.76 -4.61
CA LEU A 11 -1.33 -6.65 -4.25
C LEU A 11 -1.98 -8.03 -4.33
N SER A 12 -2.74 -8.37 -3.30
CA SER A 12 -3.56 -9.58 -3.23
C SER A 12 -4.97 -9.21 -2.79
N THR A 13 -5.87 -10.19 -2.70
CA THR A 13 -7.24 -9.98 -2.19
C THR A 13 -7.31 -9.71 -0.68
N MET A 14 -6.20 -9.88 0.05
CA MET A 14 -6.16 -9.76 1.52
C MET A 14 -5.13 -8.77 2.04
N HIS A 15 -4.06 -8.52 1.28
CA HIS A 15 -2.95 -7.67 1.70
C HIS A 15 -2.41 -6.84 0.54
N LEU A 16 -2.00 -5.62 0.87
CA LEU A 16 -1.03 -4.83 0.14
C LEU A 16 0.34 -5.03 0.80
N ALA A 17 1.36 -5.41 0.05
CA ALA A 17 2.70 -5.62 0.58
C ALA A 17 3.76 -4.90 -0.25
N PHE A 18 4.81 -4.44 0.39
CA PHE A 18 5.98 -3.84 -0.24
C PHE A 18 7.23 -4.58 0.21
N CYS A 19 8.18 -4.81 -0.70
CA CYS A 19 9.52 -5.26 -0.37
C CYS A 19 10.54 -4.42 -1.14
N SER A 20 11.56 -3.92 -0.45
CA SER A 20 12.67 -3.22 -1.11
C SER A 20 13.42 -4.16 -2.06
N ASP A 21 13.94 -3.63 -3.16
CA ASP A 21 14.72 -4.42 -4.13
C ASP A 21 16.11 -4.76 -3.60
N ARG A 22 16.60 -3.96 -2.64
CA ARG A 22 17.90 -4.11 -1.99
C ARG A 22 17.72 -4.02 -0.47
N PRO A 23 18.56 -4.70 0.33
CA PRO A 23 18.56 -4.49 1.76
C PRO A 23 18.99 -3.06 2.09
N LEU A 24 18.45 -2.53 3.17
CA LEU A 24 18.83 -1.23 3.74
C LEU A 24 19.73 -1.49 4.95
N SER A 25 20.72 -0.62 5.17
CA SER A 25 21.54 -0.68 6.36
C SER A 25 20.85 -0.03 7.55
N PHE A 26 21.06 -0.58 8.73
CA PHE A 26 20.66 0.01 10.00
C PHE A 26 21.67 -0.37 11.09
N THR A 27 21.73 0.45 12.13
CA THR A 27 22.56 0.16 13.30
C THR A 27 21.76 -0.69 14.28
N ALA A 28 22.25 -1.91 14.54
CA ALA A 28 21.67 -2.79 15.55
C ALA A 28 21.89 -2.22 16.96
N PRO A 29 21.11 -2.67 17.98
CA PRO A 29 21.33 -2.25 19.37
C PRO A 29 22.75 -2.50 19.90
N SER A 30 23.49 -3.45 19.29
CA SER A 30 24.90 -3.72 19.58
C SER A 30 25.88 -2.67 19.03
N GLY A 31 25.40 -1.70 18.25
CA GLY A 31 26.23 -0.74 17.52
C GLY A 31 26.77 -1.25 16.19
N GLN A 32 26.52 -2.52 15.83
CA GLN A 32 26.95 -3.08 14.55
C GLN A 32 26.02 -2.63 13.41
N GLU A 33 26.60 -2.27 12.26
CA GLU A 33 25.83 -2.07 11.05
C GLU A 33 25.39 -3.42 10.48
N THR A 34 24.10 -3.54 10.18
CA THR A 34 23.47 -4.72 9.62
C THR A 34 22.55 -4.34 8.47
N TRP A 35 22.20 -5.32 7.64
CA TRP A 35 21.46 -5.13 6.40
C TRP A 35 20.21 -5.99 6.41
N SER A 36 19.06 -5.40 6.09
CA SER A 36 17.80 -6.14 5.98
C SER A 36 16.90 -5.53 4.92
N TYR A 37 16.11 -6.36 4.27
CA TYR A 37 15.08 -5.89 3.35
C TYR A 37 14.00 -5.13 4.12
N TYR A 38 13.66 -3.94 3.64
CA TYR A 38 12.53 -3.19 4.16
C TYR A 38 11.25 -3.81 3.60
N LYS A 39 10.39 -4.30 4.49
CA LYS A 39 9.15 -4.98 4.13
C LYS A 39 7.99 -4.37 4.89
N VAL A 40 6.90 -4.13 4.17
CA VAL A 40 5.63 -3.66 4.73
C VAL A 40 4.55 -4.62 4.27
N MET A 41 3.64 -4.99 5.17
CA MET A 41 2.44 -5.76 4.84
C MET A 41 1.26 -5.11 5.54
N ILE A 42 0.30 -4.65 4.76
CA ILE A 42 -0.91 -3.95 5.22
C ILE A 42 -2.10 -4.82 4.84
N PRO A 43 -2.84 -5.39 5.81
CA PRO A 43 -4.11 -6.03 5.53
C PRO A 43 -5.07 -5.03 4.87
N LEU A 44 -5.82 -5.43 3.84
CA LEU A 44 -6.77 -4.52 3.18
C LEU A 44 -7.83 -4.01 4.17
N ALA A 45 -8.21 -4.82 5.16
CA ALA A 45 -9.08 -4.43 6.27
C ALA A 45 -8.56 -3.27 7.14
N LYS A 46 -7.26 -2.96 7.04
CA LYS A 46 -6.60 -1.89 7.78
C LYS A 46 -6.33 -0.66 6.91
N ILE A 47 -6.65 -0.69 5.62
CA ILE A 47 -6.54 0.47 4.74
C ILE A 47 -7.79 1.32 4.94
N ALA A 48 -7.60 2.56 5.38
CA ALA A 48 -8.66 3.53 5.55
C ALA A 48 -8.95 4.25 4.22
N ASN A 49 -7.88 4.69 3.52
CA ASN A 49 -8.00 5.42 2.26
C ASN A 49 -6.85 5.09 1.30
N VAL A 50 -7.15 5.19 0.01
CA VAL A 50 -6.19 5.19 -1.10
C VAL A 50 -6.36 6.51 -1.84
N ASN A 51 -5.38 7.41 -1.75
CA ASN A 51 -5.48 8.75 -2.33
C ASN A 51 -4.46 8.91 -3.48
N PRO A 52 -4.91 8.99 -4.74
CA PRO A 52 -4.09 9.40 -5.86
C PRO A 52 -3.76 10.90 -5.74
N VAL A 53 -2.48 11.26 -5.78
CA VAL A 53 -1.99 12.64 -5.65
C VAL A 53 -1.11 12.98 -6.85
N THR A 54 -1.41 14.09 -7.52
CA THR A 54 -0.54 14.66 -8.56
C THR A 54 0.00 15.99 -8.08
N LEU A 55 1.31 16.06 -7.87
CA LEU A 55 2.01 17.30 -7.57
C LEU A 55 2.25 18.05 -8.88
N LYS A 56 1.86 19.34 -8.89
CA LYS A 56 2.02 20.23 -10.05
C LYS A 56 3.45 20.75 -10.15
N GLU A 57 4.38 19.83 -10.34
CA GLU A 57 5.79 20.12 -10.65
C GLU A 57 6.07 19.97 -12.15
N ASN A 58 7.31 20.26 -12.56
CA ASN A 58 7.75 20.10 -13.94
C ASN A 58 9.02 19.24 -14.01
N PRO A 59 8.92 17.93 -14.31
CA PRO A 59 7.70 17.19 -14.70
C PRO A 59 6.75 16.90 -13.52
N PRO A 60 5.45 16.65 -13.76
CA PRO A 60 4.51 16.33 -12.68
C PRO A 60 4.87 15.03 -11.96
N GLU A 61 4.92 15.08 -10.65
CA GLU A 61 5.15 13.89 -9.82
C GLU A 61 3.81 13.28 -9.39
N LYS A 62 3.71 11.95 -9.49
CA LYS A 62 2.50 11.21 -9.16
C LYS A 62 2.75 10.25 -8.01
N TYR A 63 1.90 10.33 -7.00
CA TYR A 63 1.97 9.57 -5.76
C TYR A 63 0.66 8.85 -5.48
N ILE A 64 0.75 7.69 -4.86
CA ILE A 64 -0.39 7.01 -4.24
C ILE A 64 -0.12 7.01 -2.74
N GLN A 65 -0.96 7.71 -1.99
CA GLN A 65 -0.94 7.69 -0.53
C GLN A 65 -1.88 6.58 -0.04
N ILE A 66 -1.36 5.69 0.78
CA ILE A 66 -2.14 4.70 1.52
C ILE A 66 -2.18 5.14 2.97
N VAL A 67 -3.37 5.38 3.49
CA VAL A 67 -3.59 5.73 4.90
C VAL A 67 -4.23 4.54 5.59
N THR A 68 -3.66 4.09 6.69
CA THR A 68 -4.22 3.01 7.49
C THR A 68 -5.18 3.54 8.56
N VAL A 69 -6.04 2.66 9.10
CA VAL A 69 -7.02 3.00 10.16
C VAL A 69 -6.37 3.48 11.46
N ASP A 70 -5.11 3.12 11.69
CA ASP A 70 -4.28 3.59 12.81
C ASP A 70 -3.39 4.79 12.42
N ALA A 71 -3.73 5.46 11.31
CA ALA A 71 -3.13 6.71 10.84
C ALA A 71 -1.65 6.63 10.41
N HIS A 72 -1.14 5.45 10.07
CA HIS A 72 0.12 5.36 9.33
C HIS A 72 -0.10 5.76 7.87
N GLU A 73 0.87 6.49 7.32
CA GLU A 73 0.85 6.90 5.92
C GLU A 73 2.01 6.26 5.15
N PHE A 74 1.69 5.65 4.02
CA PHE A 74 2.66 5.09 3.08
C PHE A 74 2.52 5.79 1.73
N TRP A 75 3.63 6.32 1.23
CA TRP A 75 3.69 7.06 -0.02
C TRP A 75 4.42 6.23 -1.07
N PHE A 76 3.72 5.87 -2.14
CA PHE A 76 4.28 5.11 -3.26
C PHE A 76 4.34 5.98 -4.51
N MET A 77 5.45 5.91 -5.24
CA MET A 77 5.68 6.64 -6.49
C MET A 77 6.50 5.77 -7.46
N GLY A 78 6.74 6.27 -8.68
CA GLY A 78 7.62 5.59 -9.64
C GLY A 78 6.99 4.38 -10.33
N PHE A 79 5.66 4.27 -10.33
CA PHE A 79 4.96 3.22 -11.07
C PHE A 79 5.17 3.36 -12.57
N VAL A 80 5.49 2.23 -13.24
CA VAL A 80 5.56 2.16 -14.71
C VAL A 80 4.24 2.58 -15.35
N SER A 81 3.11 2.20 -14.75
CA SER A 81 1.78 2.66 -15.12
C SER A 81 1.01 3.09 -13.87
N TYR A 82 1.09 4.38 -13.57
CA TYR A 82 0.42 4.98 -12.41
C TYR A 82 -1.10 4.75 -12.42
N ASP A 83 -1.76 5.01 -13.55
CA ASP A 83 -3.22 4.94 -13.62
C ASP A 83 -3.71 3.51 -13.38
N LYS A 84 -3.02 2.50 -13.93
CA LYS A 84 -3.34 1.09 -13.67
C LYS A 84 -3.11 0.70 -12.21
N ALA A 85 -2.03 1.19 -11.59
CA ALA A 85 -1.75 0.93 -10.19
C ALA A 85 -2.86 1.49 -9.28
N VAL A 86 -3.32 2.71 -9.55
CA VAL A 86 -4.44 3.34 -8.84
C VAL A 86 -5.71 2.51 -8.99
N THR A 87 -6.09 2.15 -10.23
CA THR A 87 -7.28 1.34 -10.50
C THR A 87 -7.24 0.01 -9.74
N HIS A 88 -6.15 -0.74 -9.86
CA HIS A 88 -6.05 -2.04 -9.18
C HIS A 88 -6.11 -1.93 -7.65
N LEU A 89 -5.51 -0.89 -7.05
CA LEU A 89 -5.59 -0.67 -5.61
C LEU A 89 -7.02 -0.36 -5.15
N LEU A 90 -7.70 0.54 -5.85
CA LEU A 90 -9.08 0.91 -5.52
C LEU A 90 -10.03 -0.28 -5.68
N ASP A 91 -9.90 -1.03 -6.78
CA ASP A 91 -10.71 -2.22 -7.05
C ASP A 91 -10.51 -3.28 -5.96
N ALA A 92 -9.27 -3.57 -5.58
CA ALA A 92 -9.00 -4.56 -4.53
C ALA A 92 -9.61 -4.18 -3.17
N ILE A 93 -9.62 -2.88 -2.82
CA ILE A 93 -10.27 -2.41 -1.59
C ILE A 93 -11.79 -2.54 -1.68
N ALA A 94 -12.38 -2.16 -2.82
CA ALA A 94 -13.82 -2.27 -3.04
C ALA A 94 -14.28 -3.74 -3.01
N ASP A 95 -13.57 -4.62 -3.70
CA ASP A 95 -13.84 -6.07 -3.73
C ASP A 95 -13.72 -6.68 -2.34
N PHE A 96 -12.69 -6.31 -1.58
CA PHE A 96 -12.53 -6.76 -0.20
C PHE A 96 -13.70 -6.33 0.69
N ALA A 97 -14.15 -5.08 0.56
CA ALA A 97 -15.27 -4.54 1.32
C ALA A 97 -16.59 -5.25 0.98
N ALA A 98 -16.84 -5.53 -0.30
CA ALA A 98 -18.00 -6.27 -0.78
C ALA A 98 -18.01 -7.73 -0.29
N ALA A 99 -16.85 -8.41 -0.31
CA ALA A 99 -16.72 -9.77 0.20
C ALA A 99 -16.90 -9.86 1.74
N SER A 100 -16.56 -8.78 2.46
CA SER A 100 -16.67 -8.73 3.93
C SER A 100 -18.08 -8.38 4.44
N HIS A 101 -18.95 -7.84 3.58
CA HIS A 101 -20.36 -7.57 3.87
C HIS A 101 -21.27 -8.35 2.91
N PRO A 102 -21.40 -9.68 3.06
CA PRO A 102 -22.35 -10.44 2.25
C PRO A 102 -23.77 -9.91 2.49
N ILE A 103 -24.48 -9.58 1.41
CA ILE A 103 -25.88 -9.17 1.44
C ILE A 103 -26.67 -10.23 2.23
N PRO A 104 -27.44 -9.88 3.28
CA PRO A 104 -28.31 -10.82 3.95
C PRO A 104 -29.27 -11.44 2.93
N GLY A 105 -29.27 -12.76 2.81
CA GLY A 105 -30.21 -13.48 1.94
C GLY A 105 -31.67 -13.13 2.26
N PRO A 106 -32.60 -13.31 1.31
CA PRO A 106 -33.98 -12.91 1.49
C PRO A 106 -34.57 -13.56 2.74
N GLN A 107 -35.02 -12.73 3.69
CA GLN A 107 -35.77 -13.17 4.87
C GLN A 107 -37.16 -13.62 4.40
N ILE A 108 -37.34 -14.93 4.27
CA ILE A 108 -38.64 -15.53 4.02
C ILE A 108 -39.38 -15.51 5.36
N ASN A 109 -40.23 -14.51 5.57
CA ASN A 109 -41.13 -14.48 6.73
C ASN A 109 -42.11 -15.65 6.61
N GLN A 110 -42.10 -16.52 7.62
CA GLN A 110 -43.13 -17.55 7.85
C GLN A 110 -44.46 -16.93 8.24
#